data_AF-C4ICJ2-F1
#
_entry.id   AF-C4ICJ2-F1
#
_cell.length_a   1.000
_cell.length_b   1.000
_cell.length_c   1.000
_cell.angle_alpha   90.00
_cell.angle_beta   90.00
_cell.angle_gamma   90.00
#
_symmetry.space_group_name_H-M   'P 1'
#
loop_
_entity.id
_entity.type
_entity.pdbx_description
1 polymer ?
#
loop_
_entity_poly.entity_id
_entity_poly.type
_entity_poly.pdbx_seq_one_letter_code
_entity_poly.pdbx_strand_id
1 'polypeptide(L)'
;MIGLIDVGIIYNESIERVTLPFFRSSGTNSGKIKGLWYPIAGIKTNDGRFTEFTSYINYVLSHTTRNGRANKGWLAKSLFFDNIRAHDDSKVRGFSSGRHYESLYWIGQTLRELYENGQYKEMESLNPETLNRTVTSKKIYHGNKFSQKENFENYIEDIFRGV
;
A
#
# COMPACT_ATOMS: atom_id res chain seq x y z
N MET A 1 -2.62 -5.19 -12.49
CA MET A 1 -1.82 -6.26 -11.89
C MET A 1 -1.41 -5.87 -10.49
N ILE A 2 -1.27 -6.84 -9.60
CA ILE A 2 -1.01 -6.66 -8.18
C ILE A 2 0.26 -7.43 -7.81
N GLY A 3 1.05 -6.90 -6.89
CA GLY A 3 2.30 -7.47 -6.44
C GLY A 3 2.43 -7.32 -4.93
N LEU A 4 3.13 -8.27 -4.32
CA LEU A 4 3.51 -8.24 -2.91
C LEU A 4 5.02 -8.18 -2.83
N ILE A 5 5.54 -7.30 -2.00
CA ILE A 5 6.98 -7.16 -1.76
C ILE A 5 7.24 -7.16 -0.25
N ASP A 6 8.24 -7.94 0.17
CA ASP A 6 8.77 -7.85 1.52
C ASP A 6 9.82 -6.74 1.56
N VAL A 7 9.61 -5.74 2.42
CA VAL A 7 10.55 -4.65 2.66
C VAL A 7 10.98 -4.65 4.12
N GLY A 8 12.19 -4.15 4.40
CA GLY A 8 12.60 -3.85 5.76
C GLY A 8 12.16 -2.44 6.14
N ILE A 9 11.49 -2.29 7.28
CA ILE A 9 11.13 -0.99 7.85
C ILE A 9 11.75 -0.85 9.24
N ILE A 10 12.19 0.37 9.57
CA ILE A 10 12.84 0.64 10.85
C ILE A 10 11.79 1.19 11.83
N TYR A 11 11.55 0.45 12.91
CA TYR A 11 10.74 0.89 14.05
C TYR A 11 11.47 0.68 15.37
N ASN A 12 11.56 1.73 16.17
CA ASN A 12 12.16 1.72 17.51
C ASN A 12 13.49 0.94 17.55
N GLU A 13 14.41 1.31 16.66
CA GLU A 13 15.75 0.71 16.55
C GLU A 13 15.79 -0.78 16.12
N SER A 14 14.67 -1.33 15.62
CA SER A 14 14.60 -2.65 14.99
C SER A 14 14.24 -2.55 13.52
N ILE A 15 14.83 -3.44 12.71
CA ILE A 15 14.42 -3.66 11.32
C ILE A 15 13.38 -4.78 11.33
N GLU A 16 12.16 -4.44 10.94
CA GLU A 16 11.03 -5.38 10.80
C GLU A 16 10.77 -5.64 9.33
N ARG A 17 10.61 -6.91 8.94
CA ARG A 17 10.18 -7.27 7.59
C ARG A 17 8.68 -7.12 7.44
N VAL A 18 8.22 -6.41 6.42
CA VAL A 18 6.78 -6.20 6.16
C VAL A 18 6.46 -6.45 4.70
N THR A 19 5.42 -7.24 4.47
CA THR A 19 4.85 -7.41 3.14
C THR A 19 3.94 -6.22 2.81
N LEU A 20 4.26 -5.51 1.73
CA LEU A 20 3.47 -4.39 1.21
C LEU A 20 2.82 -4.75 -0.14
N PRO A 21 1.56 -4.35 -0.38
CA PRO A 21 0.92 -4.55 -1.65
C PRO A 21 1.06 -3.34 -2.58
N PHE A 22 1.34 -3.61 -3.85
CA PHE A 22 1.47 -2.62 -4.91
C PHE A 22 0.59 -2.98 -6.12
N PHE A 23 0.13 -1.98 -6.86
CA PHE A 23 -0.57 -2.17 -8.13
C PHE A 23 0.20 -1.53 -9.28
N ARG A 24 0.27 -2.24 -10.41
CA ARG A 24 0.82 -1.70 -11.66
C ARG A 24 -0.21 -0.86 -12.38
N SER A 25 0.14 0.40 -12.66
CA SER A 25 -0.73 1.35 -13.35
C SER A 25 -0.85 1.06 -14.85
N SER A 26 -2.06 1.17 -15.39
CA SER A 26 -2.34 1.17 -16.83
C SER A 26 -2.12 2.53 -17.50
N GLY A 27 -1.87 3.60 -16.73
CA GLY A 27 -1.69 4.96 -17.23
C GLY A 27 -2.96 5.72 -17.60
N THR A 28 -4.15 5.17 -17.32
CA THR A 28 -5.42 5.72 -17.81
C THR A 28 -6.11 6.70 -16.85
N ASN A 29 -5.57 6.97 -15.66
CA ASN A 29 -6.22 7.85 -14.66
C ASN A 29 -5.23 8.65 -13.79
N SER A 30 -5.55 9.95 -13.59
CA SER A 30 -5.10 10.78 -12.45
C SER A 30 -3.60 11.12 -12.34
N GLY A 31 -2.88 11.27 -13.46
CA GLY A 31 -1.46 11.66 -13.45
C GLY A 31 -0.50 10.54 -13.05
N LYS A 32 -0.95 9.29 -13.10
CA LYS A 32 -0.11 8.11 -12.86
C LYS A 32 0.61 7.68 -14.12
N ILE A 33 1.88 7.33 -13.97
CA ILE A 33 2.75 6.86 -15.04
C ILE A 33 2.35 5.42 -15.41
N LYS A 34 2.17 5.16 -16.70
CA LYS A 34 1.89 3.80 -17.22
C LYS A 34 3.06 2.88 -16.88
N GLY A 35 2.75 1.69 -16.36
CA GLY A 35 3.74 0.67 -16.03
C GLY A 35 4.41 0.84 -14.67
N LEU A 36 4.31 2.02 -14.03
CA LEU A 36 4.81 2.24 -12.68
C LEU A 36 3.92 1.54 -11.64
N TRP A 37 4.54 1.10 -10.55
CA TRP A 37 3.86 0.45 -9.43
C TRP A 37 3.61 1.43 -8.29
N TYR A 38 2.41 1.35 -7.73
CA TYR A 38 1.92 2.27 -6.72
C TYR A 38 1.42 1.51 -5.48
N PRO A 39 1.67 2.02 -4.26
CA PRO A 39 1.24 1.37 -3.04
C PRO A 39 -0.28 1.36 -2.90
N ILE A 40 -0.80 0.31 -2.24
CA ILE A 40 -2.19 0.22 -1.77
C ILE A 40 -2.20 -0.25 -0.31
N ALA A 41 -3.29 -0.04 0.40
CA ALA A 41 -3.54 -0.65 1.70
C ALA A 41 -4.24 -2.01 1.57
N GLY A 42 -4.86 -2.25 0.41
CA GLY A 42 -5.61 -3.47 0.11
C GLY A 42 -6.60 -3.27 -1.03
N ILE A 43 -7.54 -4.22 -1.18
CA ILE A 43 -8.57 -4.18 -2.23
C ILE A 43 -9.95 -4.41 -1.61
N LYS A 44 -10.91 -3.54 -1.90
CA LYS A 44 -12.28 -3.67 -1.42
C LYS A 44 -12.91 -4.97 -1.95
N THR A 45 -13.51 -5.78 -1.08
CA THR A 45 -14.13 -7.06 -1.46
C THR A 45 -15.65 -6.97 -1.60
N ASN A 46 -16.26 -5.97 -0.97
CA ASN A 46 -17.72 -5.74 -0.99
C ASN A 46 -18.05 -4.26 -1.27
N ASP A 47 -19.23 -3.96 -1.81
CA ASP A 47 -19.66 -2.56 -1.93
C ASP A 47 -19.97 -1.92 -0.56
N GLY A 48 -19.75 -0.61 -0.43
CA GLY A 48 -20.16 0.16 0.74
C GLY A 48 -19.01 0.55 1.67
N ARG A 49 -19.26 0.54 2.98
CA ARG A 49 -18.29 0.96 4.01
C ARG A 49 -17.12 -0.01 4.11
N PHE A 50 -16.00 0.47 4.64
CA PHE A 50 -14.83 -0.36 4.94
C PHE A 50 -15.08 -1.16 6.22
N THR A 51 -15.21 -2.48 6.09
CA THR A 51 -15.43 -3.41 7.21
C THR A 51 -14.59 -4.68 7.11
N GLU A 52 -13.96 -4.91 5.96
CA GLU A 52 -13.25 -6.16 5.63
C GLU A 52 -11.75 -6.17 5.96
N PHE A 53 -11.19 -5.02 6.37
CA PHE A 53 -9.80 -4.92 6.83
C PHE A 53 -9.76 -5.03 8.36
N THR A 54 -8.67 -4.55 8.97
CA THR A 54 -8.60 -4.38 10.42
C THR A 54 -9.36 -3.14 10.87
N SER A 55 -9.71 -3.06 12.16
CA SER A 55 -10.39 -1.89 12.73
C SER A 55 -9.65 -0.58 12.44
N TYR A 56 -8.32 -0.58 12.52
CA TYR A 56 -7.51 0.60 12.26
C TYR A 56 -7.47 0.97 10.78
N ILE A 57 -7.23 0.01 9.88
CA ILE A 57 -7.21 0.27 8.43
C ILE A 57 -8.60 0.72 7.96
N ASN A 58 -9.67 0.11 8.46
CA ASN A 58 -11.05 0.54 8.17
C ASN A 58 -11.27 2.00 8.60
N TYR A 59 -10.75 2.41 9.77
CA TYR A 59 -10.78 3.79 10.24
C TYR A 59 -10.03 4.72 9.27
N VAL A 60 -8.76 4.44 8.94
CA VAL A 60 -7.95 5.28 8.05
C VAL A 60 -8.58 5.40 6.66
N LEU A 61 -9.02 4.30 6.07
CA LEU A 61 -9.67 4.32 4.75
C LEU A 61 -10.99 5.09 4.75
N SER A 62 -11.75 5.02 5.85
CA SER A 62 -12.99 5.79 6.01
C SER A 62 -12.73 7.29 6.08
N HIS A 63 -11.62 7.72 6.68
CA HIS A 63 -11.24 9.13 6.81
C HIS A 63 -10.58 9.70 5.54
N THR A 64 -9.87 8.85 4.79
CA THR A 64 -9.13 9.27 3.59
C THR A 64 -9.96 9.13 2.30
N THR A 65 -11.11 8.45 2.34
CA THR A 65 -11.98 8.27 1.18
C THR A 65 -13.26 9.07 1.32
N ARG A 66 -13.70 9.71 0.23
CA ARG A 66 -14.96 10.47 0.20
C ARG A 66 -16.13 9.61 0.70
N ASN A 67 -16.83 10.11 1.72
CA ASN A 67 -17.95 9.45 2.39
C ASN A 67 -17.63 8.10 3.07
N GLY A 68 -16.35 7.72 3.19
CA GLY A 68 -15.91 6.47 3.82
C GLY A 68 -16.44 5.20 3.16
N ARG A 69 -16.65 5.22 1.84
CA ARG A 69 -17.24 4.11 1.07
C ARG A 69 -16.50 3.90 -0.24
N ALA A 70 -16.52 2.66 -0.73
CA ALA A 70 -16.00 2.29 -2.04
C ALA A 70 -16.74 1.07 -2.61
N ASN A 71 -16.61 0.86 -3.92
CA ASN A 71 -17.17 -0.30 -4.61
C ASN A 71 -16.20 -1.48 -4.55
N LYS A 72 -16.72 -2.71 -4.69
CA LYS A 72 -15.94 -3.93 -4.85
C LYS A 72 -14.90 -3.78 -5.97
N GLY A 73 -13.69 -4.26 -5.71
CA GLY A 73 -12.55 -4.15 -6.61
C GLY A 73 -11.81 -2.80 -6.53
N TRP A 74 -12.30 -1.84 -5.75
CA TRP A 74 -11.61 -0.58 -5.56
C TRP A 74 -10.27 -0.79 -4.83
N LEU A 75 -9.21 -0.24 -5.42
CA LEU A 75 -7.86 -0.26 -4.85
C LEU A 75 -7.74 0.79 -3.73
N ALA A 76 -7.46 0.33 -2.52
CA ALA A 76 -7.42 1.15 -1.31
C ALA A 76 -6.17 2.03 -1.24
N LYS A 77 -6.18 3.12 -2.01
CA LYS A 77 -4.99 3.95 -2.26
C LYS A 77 -5.13 5.41 -1.82
N SER A 78 -6.28 5.80 -1.26
CA SER A 78 -6.58 7.21 -0.96
C SER A 78 -5.59 7.87 -0.01
N LEU A 79 -5.11 7.14 1.00
CA LEU A 79 -4.12 7.62 1.96
C LEU A 79 -2.76 7.99 1.34
N PHE A 80 -2.46 7.49 0.14
CA PHE A 80 -1.21 7.77 -0.57
C PHE A 80 -1.34 8.91 -1.57
N PHE A 81 -2.44 9.66 -1.56
CA PHE A 81 -2.52 10.89 -2.32
C PHE A 81 -2.25 12.07 -1.40
N ASP A 82 -1.36 12.97 -1.85
CA ASP A 82 -1.07 14.22 -1.17
C ASP A 82 -2.35 14.96 -0.77
N ASN A 83 -2.34 15.47 0.46
CA ASN A 83 -3.35 16.41 0.91
C ASN A 83 -3.13 17.72 0.14
N ILE A 84 -4.17 18.20 -0.53
CA ILE A 84 -4.20 19.20 -1.62
C ILE A 84 -3.50 20.55 -1.31
N ARG A 85 -3.07 20.79 -0.06
CA ARG A 85 -2.57 22.09 0.42
C ARG A 85 -1.14 22.44 -0.01
N ALA A 86 -0.34 21.49 -0.50
CA ALA A 86 0.98 21.77 -1.07
C ALA A 86 1.17 20.89 -2.31
N HIS A 87 0.59 21.31 -3.43
CA HIS A 87 0.90 20.70 -4.71
C HIS A 87 2.38 20.97 -5.03
N ASP A 88 3.21 19.94 -4.89
CA ASP A 88 4.57 19.92 -5.38
C ASP A 88 4.57 19.27 -6.77
N ASP A 89 4.59 20.09 -7.81
CA ASP A 89 4.57 19.62 -9.20
C ASP A 89 5.83 18.84 -9.61
N SER A 90 6.87 18.83 -8.76
CA SER A 90 8.06 17.99 -8.97
C SER A 90 7.82 16.51 -8.63
N LYS A 91 6.75 16.18 -7.91
CA LYS A 91 6.46 14.83 -7.41
C LYS A 91 5.42 14.09 -8.22
N VAL A 92 5.65 12.79 -8.41
CA VAL A 92 4.70 11.88 -9.06
C VAL A 92 3.57 11.56 -8.08
N ARG A 93 2.32 11.84 -8.48
CA ARG A 93 1.14 11.62 -7.63
C ARG A 93 0.89 10.14 -7.34
N GLY A 94 0.33 9.86 -6.17
CA GLY A 94 -0.11 8.52 -5.77
C GLY A 94 0.94 7.74 -4.97
N PHE A 95 1.99 8.44 -4.54
CA PHE A 95 2.89 8.05 -3.46
C PHE A 95 2.60 8.98 -2.27
N SER A 96 2.76 8.48 -1.04
CA SER A 96 2.43 9.22 0.19
C SER A 96 3.05 10.62 0.21
N SER A 97 2.42 11.53 0.97
CA SER A 97 3.04 12.80 1.32
C SER A 97 4.21 12.63 2.31
N GLY A 98 5.10 13.61 2.39
CA GLY A 98 6.12 13.69 3.45
C GLY A 98 7.30 12.71 3.30
N ARG A 99 7.76 12.13 4.43
CA ARG A 99 9.03 11.39 4.51
C ARG A 99 9.05 10.06 3.74
N HIS A 100 7.88 9.46 3.53
CA HIS A 100 7.74 8.15 2.87
C HIS A 100 7.65 8.24 1.35
N TYR A 101 7.56 9.44 0.80
CA TYR A 101 7.42 9.65 -0.65
C TYR A 101 8.55 8.98 -1.42
N GLU A 102 9.80 9.32 -1.09
CA GLU A 102 10.98 8.85 -1.83
C GLU A 102 11.10 7.33 -1.78
N SER A 103 10.98 6.73 -0.58
CA SER A 103 11.09 5.28 -0.42
C SER A 103 10.01 4.53 -1.20
N LEU A 104 8.76 4.96 -1.13
CA LEU A 104 7.66 4.36 -1.89
C LEU A 104 7.80 4.54 -3.40
N TYR A 105 8.29 5.71 -3.84
CA TYR A 105 8.57 5.98 -5.26
C TYR A 105 9.66 5.06 -5.79
N TRP A 106 10.77 4.94 -5.07
CA TRP A 106 11.88 4.05 -5.43
C TRP A 106 11.45 2.59 -5.47
N ILE A 107 10.68 2.10 -4.48
CA ILE A 107 10.10 0.75 -4.53
C ILE A 107 9.25 0.59 -5.80
N GLY A 108 8.41 1.58 -6.14
CA GLY A 108 7.58 1.56 -7.33
C GLY A 108 8.39 1.42 -8.64
N GLN A 109 9.52 2.12 -8.74
CA GLN A 109 10.44 2.03 -9.88
C GLN A 109 11.17 0.68 -9.91
N THR A 110 11.71 0.22 -8.79
CA THR A 110 12.37 -1.09 -8.69
C THR A 110 11.43 -2.23 -9.08
N LEU A 111 10.16 -2.18 -8.63
CA LEU A 111 9.15 -3.17 -9.02
C LEU A 111 8.85 -3.14 -10.52
N ARG A 112 8.94 -1.97 -11.16
CA ARG A 112 8.78 -1.85 -12.61
C ARG A 112 9.91 -2.56 -13.32
N GLU A 113 11.15 -2.27 -12.97
CA GLU A 113 12.34 -2.90 -13.57
C GLU A 113 12.34 -4.42 -13.37
N LEU A 114 12.10 -4.88 -12.14
CA LEU A 114 12.02 -6.31 -11.83
C LEU A 114 10.93 -7.01 -12.65
N TYR A 115 9.76 -6.40 -12.79
CA TYR A 115 8.68 -6.97 -13.59
C TYR A 115 9.01 -6.99 -15.08
N GLU A 116 9.54 -5.90 -15.63
CA GLU A 116 9.92 -5.79 -17.04
C GLU A 116 11.05 -6.77 -17.42
N ASN A 117 11.90 -7.13 -16.46
CA ASN A 117 12.98 -8.11 -16.62
C ASN A 117 12.59 -9.55 -16.24
N GLY A 118 11.32 -9.83 -15.92
CA GLY A 118 10.87 -11.17 -15.55
C GLY A 118 11.39 -11.67 -14.18
N GLN A 119 11.88 -10.77 -13.32
CA GLN A 119 12.46 -11.08 -12.02
C GLN A 119 11.40 -11.09 -10.92
N TYR A 120 10.40 -11.96 -11.06
CA TYR A 120 9.32 -12.13 -10.10
C TYR A 120 8.90 -13.60 -10.00
N LYS A 121 8.11 -13.91 -8.96
CA LYS A 121 7.45 -15.21 -8.82
C LYS A 121 5.95 -15.01 -8.97
N GLU A 122 5.33 -15.81 -9.83
CA GLU A 122 3.89 -15.80 -9.99
C GLU A 122 3.21 -16.41 -8.76
N MET A 123 2.09 -15.81 -8.38
CA MET A 123 1.26 -16.26 -7.28
C MET A 123 -0.17 -16.35 -7.77
N GLU A 124 -0.54 -17.49 -8.36
CA GLU A 124 -1.87 -17.73 -8.94
C GLU A 124 -3.01 -17.57 -7.91
N SER A 125 -2.71 -17.82 -6.64
CA SER A 125 -3.66 -17.68 -5.52
C SER A 125 -3.88 -16.23 -5.07
N LEU A 126 -3.22 -15.25 -5.67
CA LEU A 126 -3.33 -13.85 -5.28
C LEU A 126 -4.61 -13.22 -5.83
N ASN A 127 -5.58 -13.02 -4.94
CA ASN A 127 -6.86 -12.36 -5.20
C ASN A 127 -7.10 -11.30 -4.09
N PRO A 128 -8.16 -10.48 -4.18
CA PRO A 128 -8.43 -9.44 -3.18
C PRO A 128 -8.48 -9.95 -1.72
N GLU A 129 -9.08 -11.11 -1.47
CA GLU A 129 -9.22 -11.69 -0.13
C GLU A 129 -7.88 -12.20 0.39
N THR A 130 -7.13 -12.93 -0.44
CA THR A 130 -5.81 -13.46 -0.05
C THR A 130 -4.79 -12.34 0.12
N LEU A 131 -4.87 -11.26 -0.67
CA LEU A 131 -4.06 -10.06 -0.48
C LEU A 131 -4.36 -9.42 0.89
N ASN A 132 -5.62 -9.10 1.16
CA ASN A 132 -6.01 -8.42 2.39
C ASN A 132 -5.62 -9.26 3.61
N ARG A 133 -5.84 -10.58 3.56
CA ARG A 133 -5.43 -11.52 4.61
C ARG A 133 -3.91 -11.59 4.77
N THR A 134 -3.15 -11.53 3.68
CA THR A 134 -1.68 -11.57 3.74
C THR A 134 -1.14 -10.36 4.47
N VAL A 135 -1.56 -9.16 4.08
CA VAL A 135 -1.01 -7.91 4.64
C VAL A 135 -1.51 -7.63 6.07
N THR A 136 -2.64 -8.23 6.47
CA THR A 136 -3.20 -8.14 7.83
C THR A 136 -3.02 -9.43 8.65
N SER A 137 -2.07 -10.28 8.24
CA SER A 137 -1.81 -11.56 8.90
C SER A 137 -1.22 -11.37 10.30
N LYS A 138 -1.66 -12.18 11.27
CA LYS A 138 -1.09 -12.22 12.62
C LYS A 138 0.23 -13.02 12.71
N LYS A 139 0.74 -13.50 11.57
CA LYS A 139 2.02 -14.24 11.54
C LYS A 139 3.18 -13.30 11.86
N ILE A 140 4.07 -13.74 12.74
CA ILE A 140 5.37 -13.12 12.97
C ILE A 140 6.35 -13.73 11.98
N TYR A 141 7.01 -12.89 11.17
CA TYR A 141 8.04 -13.35 10.24
C TYR A 141 9.34 -13.62 10.97
N HIS A 142 10.19 -14.47 10.39
CA HIS A 142 11.47 -14.78 11.01
C HIS A 142 12.31 -13.51 11.16
N GLY A 143 12.79 -13.25 12.38
CA GLY A 143 13.56 -12.05 12.74
C GLY A 143 12.71 -10.84 13.17
N ASN A 144 11.39 -10.88 12.95
CA ASN A 144 10.50 -9.81 13.42
C ASN A 144 10.18 -9.95 14.91
N LYS A 145 10.00 -8.81 15.58
CA LYS A 145 9.41 -8.74 16.92
C LYS A 145 7.89 -8.69 16.86
N PHE A 146 7.32 -8.08 15.83
CA PHE A 146 5.88 -7.87 15.69
C PHE A 146 5.29 -8.67 14.53
N SER A 147 3.98 -8.89 14.58
CA SER A 147 3.26 -9.55 13.49
C SER A 147 3.24 -8.68 12.23
N GLN A 148 3.04 -9.34 11.08
CA GLN A 148 2.80 -8.65 9.81
C GLN A 148 1.68 -7.61 9.93
N LYS A 149 0.59 -7.93 10.64
CA LYS A 149 -0.52 -7.00 10.91
C LYS A 149 -0.05 -5.76 11.66
N GLU A 150 0.62 -5.93 12.79
CA GLU A 150 1.06 -4.81 13.63
C GLU A 150 2.03 -3.90 12.88
N ASN A 151 3.02 -4.49 12.22
CA ASN A 151 3.97 -3.70 11.43
C ASN A 151 3.29 -2.97 10.26
N PHE A 152 2.32 -3.62 9.59
CA PHE A 152 1.56 -2.99 8.51
C PHE A 152 0.66 -1.87 9.03
N GLU A 153 -0.03 -2.05 10.16
CA GLU A 153 -0.85 -1.01 10.79
C GLU A 153 0.00 0.17 11.24
N ASN A 154 1.16 -0.08 11.86
CA ASN A 154 2.11 0.97 12.26
C ASN A 154 2.61 1.74 11.04
N TYR A 155 2.90 1.05 9.92
CA TYR A 155 3.28 1.68 8.67
C TYR A 155 2.19 2.59 8.10
N ILE A 156 0.95 2.09 8.07
CA ILE A 156 -0.19 2.87 7.62
C ILE A 156 -0.46 4.06 8.56
N GLU A 157 -0.29 3.89 9.88
CA GLU A 157 -0.43 4.96 10.86
C GLU A 157 0.57 6.08 10.62
N ASP A 158 1.82 5.72 10.42
CA ASP A 158 2.92 6.65 10.22
C ASP A 158 2.71 7.48 8.95
N ILE A 159 2.28 6.84 7.84
CA ILE A 159 1.85 7.54 6.62
C ILE A 159 0.64 8.45 6.90
N PHE A 160 -0.37 7.95 7.61
CA PHE A 160 -1.61 8.69 7.84
C PHE A 160 -1.39 9.94 8.71
N ARG A 161 -0.49 9.86 9.69
CA ARG A 161 -0.11 11.00 10.54
C ARG A 161 0.92 11.93 9.88
N GLY A 162 1.59 11.48 8.82
CA GLY A 162 2.63 12.24 8.12
C GLY A 162 3.90 12.42 8.95
N VAL A 163 4.18 11.49 9.87
CA VAL A 163 5.33 11.54 10.80
C VAL A 163 6.47 10.72 10.22
#